data_AF-A0A2N1W9W6-F1
#
_entry.id   AF-A0A2N1W9W6-F1
#
_cell.length_a   1.000
_cell.length_b   1.000
_cell.length_c   1.000
_cell.angle_alpha   90.00
_cell.angle_beta   90.00
_cell.angle_gamma   90.00
#
_symmetry.space_group_name_H-M   'P 1'
#
loop_
_entity.id
_entity.type
_entity.pdbx_description
1 polymer ?
#
loop_
_entity_poly.entity_id
_entity_poly.type
_entity_poly.pdbx_seq_one_letter_code
_entity_poly.pdbx_strand_id
1 'polypeptide(L)'
;HGAPFAPPMSSPGLEEEQVSAREWLEGHKDVLGADLDIDVQVIRARKVGQAITDHAREHHADLIAMSTHGRSGFRHLVLGSITENVLRSADRPVLVFPRAE
;
A
#
# COMPACT_ATOMS: atom_id res chain seq x y z
N HIS A 1 2.44 16.63 -5.73
CA HIS A 1 2.98 16.21 -4.42
C HIS A 1 2.37 14.87 -4.03
N GLY A 2 3.22 13.94 -3.57
CA GLY A 2 2.91 12.51 -3.42
C GLY A 2 2.10 12.18 -2.16
N ALA A 3 1.54 10.97 -2.10
CA ALA A 3 0.89 10.46 -0.90
C ALA A 3 1.92 10.39 0.24
N PRO A 4 1.49 10.50 1.52
CA PRO A 4 2.39 10.53 2.68
C PRO A 4 3.19 9.24 2.87
N PHE A 5 2.94 8.22 2.04
CA PHE A 5 3.74 7.01 1.99
C PHE A 5 4.11 6.51 0.59
N ALA A 6 4.14 7.41 -0.40
CA ALA A 6 4.51 7.04 -1.76
C ALA A 6 6.02 7.21 -1.97
N PRO A 7 6.75 6.14 -2.38
CA PRO A 7 8.15 6.29 -2.74
C PRO A 7 8.30 7.27 -3.91
N PRO A 8 9.44 7.96 -4.02
CA PRO A 8 9.73 8.82 -5.15
C PRO A 8 9.79 7.98 -6.44
N MET A 9 8.74 8.06 -7.24
CA MET A 9 8.69 7.46 -8.58
C MET A 9 9.65 8.22 -9.49
N SER A 10 10.90 7.77 -9.56
CA SER A 10 11.83 8.16 -10.63
C SER A 10 11.74 7.10 -11.73
N SER A 11 12.16 7.44 -12.95
CA SER A 11 12.21 6.48 -14.07
C SER A 11 13.60 5.87 -14.28
N PRO A 12 14.22 5.14 -13.32
CA PRO A 12 15.22 4.16 -13.68
C PRO A 12 14.57 2.78 -13.94
N GLY A 13 15.40 1.79 -14.28
CA GLY A 13 14.95 0.43 -14.56
C GLY A 13 14.12 -0.20 -13.43
N LEU A 14 13.38 -1.24 -13.78
CA LEU A 14 12.38 -1.90 -12.92
C LEU A 14 12.95 -2.46 -11.59
N GLU A 15 14.24 -2.81 -11.56
CA GLU A 15 14.93 -3.29 -10.36
C GLU A 15 15.28 -2.14 -9.40
N GLU A 16 15.74 -1.00 -9.94
CA GLU A 16 16.03 0.20 -9.16
C GLU A 16 14.75 0.76 -8.49
N GLU A 17 13.60 0.63 -9.16
CA GLU A 17 12.30 1.00 -8.60
C GLU A 17 11.93 0.19 -7.35
N GLN A 18 12.20 -1.13 -7.34
CA GLN A 18 11.90 -1.97 -6.17
C GLN A 18 12.83 -1.69 -5.00
N VAL A 19 14.13 -1.49 -5.27
CA VAL A 19 15.12 -1.16 -4.24
C VAL A 19 14.77 0.18 -3.61
N SER A 20 14.52 1.20 -4.42
CA SER A 20 14.14 2.53 -3.92
C SER A 20 12.84 2.50 -3.13
N ALA A 21 11.83 1.75 -3.60
CA ALA A 21 10.58 1.59 -2.86
C ALA A 21 10.78 0.91 -1.49
N ARG A 22 11.65 -0.12 -1.44
CA ARG A 22 11.98 -0.82 -0.19
C ARG A 22 12.72 0.11 0.77
N GLU A 23 13.78 0.76 0.32
CA GLU A 23 14.56 1.69 1.15
C GLU A 23 13.67 2.82 1.70
N TRP A 24 12.79 3.35 0.86
CA TRP A 24 11.83 4.36 1.27
C TRP A 24 10.89 3.82 2.37
N LEU A 25 10.32 2.62 2.22
CA LEU A 25 9.45 2.01 3.24
C LEU A 25 10.19 1.73 4.56
N GLU A 26 11.40 1.17 4.48
CA GLU A 26 12.27 0.89 5.63
C GLU A 26 12.54 2.17 6.43
N GLY A 27 12.87 3.27 5.75
CA GLY A 27 13.12 4.57 6.40
C GLY A 27 11.90 5.22 7.06
N HIS A 28 10.68 4.70 6.84
CA HIS A 28 9.45 5.23 7.43
C HIS A 28 8.88 4.34 8.56
N LYS A 29 9.53 3.21 8.89
CA LYS A 29 9.10 2.32 9.98
C LYS A 29 9.04 3.03 11.33
N ASP A 30 10.03 3.88 11.61
CA ASP A 30 10.17 4.60 12.88
C ASP A 30 8.96 5.50 13.20
N VAL A 31 8.21 5.95 12.19
CA VAL A 31 7.02 6.79 12.34
C VAL A 31 5.84 6.01 12.94
N LEU A 32 5.81 4.68 12.78
CA LEU A 32 4.73 3.83 13.28
C LEU A 32 4.90 3.46 14.76
N GLY A 33 6.09 3.67 15.33
CA GLY A 33 6.43 3.42 16.73
C GLY A 33 7.40 2.25 16.90
N ALA A 34 8.37 2.41 17.80
CA ALA A 34 9.47 1.46 18.01
C ALA A 34 9.04 0.10 18.59
N ASP A 35 7.83 0.01 19.14
CA ASP A 35 7.32 -1.21 19.79
C ASP A 35 6.54 -2.14 18.82
N LEU A 36 6.46 -1.78 17.53
CA LEU A 36 5.80 -2.59 16.52
C LEU A 36 6.80 -3.49 15.79
N ASP A 37 6.44 -4.76 15.61
CA ASP A 37 7.12 -5.65 14.67
C ASP A 37 6.63 -5.34 13.24
N ILE A 38 7.51 -4.77 12.42
CA ILE A 38 7.18 -4.27 11.08
C ILE A 38 8.00 -5.01 10.03
N ASP A 39 7.33 -5.91 9.31
CA ASP A 39 7.83 -6.52 8.09
C ASP A 39 7.47 -5.66 6.87
N VAL A 40 8.43 -5.44 5.97
CA VAL A 40 8.25 -4.64 4.75
C VAL A 40 8.46 -5.49 3.51
N GLN A 41 7.43 -5.50 2.66
CA GLN A 41 7.42 -6.28 1.42
C GLN A 41 7.14 -5.37 0.22
N VAL A 42 7.95 -5.51 -0.82
CA VAL A 42 7.75 -4.86 -2.12
C VAL A 42 7.45 -5.93 -3.15
N ILE A 43 6.17 -6.06 -3.50
CA ILE A 43 5.68 -7.13 -4.36
C ILE A 43 5.41 -6.59 -5.76
N ARG A 44 5.98 -7.26 -6.77
CA ARG A 44 5.64 -7.02 -8.17
C ARG A 44 4.52 -7.93 -8.61
N ALA A 45 3.47 -7.34 -9.15
CA ALA A 45 2.31 -8.09 -9.62
C ALA A 45 1.70 -7.47 -10.87
N ARG A 46 1.28 -8.32 -11.81
CA ARG A 46 0.42 -7.90 -12.94
C ARG A 46 -1.00 -7.56 -12.45
N LYS A 47 -1.46 -8.20 -11.39
CA LYS A 47 -2.76 -7.99 -10.76
C LYS A 47 -2.54 -7.60 -9.30
N VAL A 48 -2.41 -6.30 -9.05
CA VAL A 48 -2.03 -5.77 -7.72
C VAL A 48 -3.04 -6.15 -6.63
N GLY A 49 -4.34 -6.00 -6.89
CA GLY A 49 -5.36 -6.34 -5.88
C GLY A 49 -5.34 -7.81 -5.48
N GLN A 50 -5.16 -8.72 -6.45
CA GLN A 50 -4.98 -10.15 -6.18
C GLN A 50 -3.72 -10.43 -5.34
N ALA A 51 -2.60 -9.79 -5.68
CA ALA A 51 -1.35 -9.96 -4.91
C ALA A 51 -1.50 -9.51 -3.45
N ILE A 52 -2.25 -8.43 -3.20
CA ILE A 52 -2.55 -7.98 -1.84
C ILE A 52 -3.37 -9.03 -1.08
N THR A 53 -4.43 -9.57 -1.69
CA THR A 53 -5.29 -10.58 -1.04
C THR A 53 -4.57 -11.90 -0.81
N ASP A 54 -3.73 -12.33 -1.76
CA ASP A 54 -2.96 -13.56 -1.63
C ASP A 54 -1.88 -13.43 -0.55
N HIS A 55 -1.18 -12.28 -0.49
CA HIS A 55 -0.21 -12.01 0.56
C HIS A 55 -0.87 -11.96 1.96
N ALA A 56 -2.02 -11.30 2.09
CA ALA A 56 -2.79 -11.32 3.34
C ALA A 56 -3.21 -12.74 3.74
N ARG A 57 -3.48 -13.61 2.76
CA ARG A 57 -3.80 -15.03 2.99
C ARG A 57 -2.60 -15.83 3.49
N GLU A 58 -1.48 -15.72 2.79
CA GLU A 58 -0.23 -16.42 3.11
C GLU A 58 0.30 -16.05 4.50
N HIS A 59 0.13 -14.80 4.91
CA HIS A 59 0.58 -14.29 6.20
C HIS A 59 -0.48 -14.36 7.29
N HIS A 60 -1.63 -15.00 7.03
CA HIS A 60 -2.72 -15.13 8.00
C HIS A 60 -3.17 -13.79 8.62
N ALA A 61 -3.15 -12.70 7.85
CA ALA A 61 -3.51 -11.38 8.35
C ALA A 61 -4.97 -11.33 8.82
N ASP A 62 -5.25 -10.62 9.92
CA ASP A 62 -6.62 -10.45 10.42
C ASP A 62 -7.38 -9.30 9.73
N LEU A 63 -6.66 -8.34 9.14
CA LEU A 63 -7.20 -7.12 8.54
C LEU A 63 -6.30 -6.65 7.39
N ILE A 64 -6.91 -6.15 6.32
CA ILE A 64 -6.22 -5.39 5.27
C ILE A 64 -6.55 -3.91 5.46
N ALA A 65 -5.54 -3.07 5.71
CA ALA A 65 -5.71 -1.62 5.82
C ALA A 65 -5.18 -0.93 4.56
N MET A 66 -6.02 -0.12 3.90
CA MET A 66 -5.66 0.59 2.68
C MET A 66 -6.01 2.08 2.80
N SER A 67 -5.03 2.94 2.52
CA SER A 67 -5.30 4.36 2.33
C SER A 67 -5.85 4.61 0.92
N THR A 68 -6.77 5.55 0.79
CA THR A 68 -7.25 6.02 -0.52
C THR A 68 -6.68 7.40 -0.83
N HIS A 69 -6.38 7.64 -2.10
CA HIS A 69 -5.90 8.89 -2.71
C HIS A 69 -4.38 9.15 -2.66
N GLY A 70 -3.78 9.02 -3.85
CA GLY A 70 -2.55 9.73 -4.24
C GLY A 70 -2.78 10.39 -5.60
N ARG A 71 -2.64 11.73 -5.67
CA ARG A 71 -2.71 12.59 -6.87
C ARG A 71 -4.08 12.80 -7.57
N SER A 72 -5.10 13.24 -6.84
CA SER A 72 -6.06 14.26 -7.34
C SER A 72 -7.08 14.57 -6.24
N GLY A 73 -7.09 15.81 -5.76
CA GLY A 73 -8.09 16.25 -4.79
C GLY A 73 -9.48 16.24 -5.42
N PHE A 74 -10.36 15.35 -4.97
CA PHE A 74 -11.80 15.46 -5.18
C PHE A 74 -12.52 15.12 -3.87
N ARG A 75 -13.49 15.96 -3.51
CA ARG A 75 -14.16 16.07 -2.20
C ARG A 75 -15.12 14.93 -1.86
N HIS A 76 -15.00 13.79 -2.53
CA HIS A 76 -15.77 12.56 -2.29
C HIS A 76 -14.80 11.39 -2.30
N LEU A 77 -15.01 10.39 -1.44
CA LEU A 77 -14.19 9.17 -1.36
C LEU A 77 -14.17 8.45 -2.72
N VAL A 78 -13.27 8.81 -3.63
CA VAL A 78 -13.06 8.06 -4.88
C VAL A 78 -12.21 6.86 -4.50
N LEU A 79 -12.87 5.71 -4.36
CA LEU A 79 -12.19 4.43 -4.21
C LEU A 79 -11.27 4.22 -5.42
N GLY A 80 -9.96 4.04 -5.16
CA GLY A 80 -9.00 3.74 -6.22
C GLY A 80 -9.29 2.37 -6.86
N SER A 81 -8.93 2.20 -8.13
CA SER A 81 -9.18 0.95 -8.89
C SER A 81 -8.57 -0.29 -8.23
N ILE A 82 -7.44 -0.13 -7.54
CA ILE A 82 -6.83 -1.21 -6.74
C ILE A 82 -7.65 -1.51 -5.49
N THR A 83 -8.07 -0.49 -4.75
CA THR A 83 -8.91 -0.65 -3.56
C THR A 83 -10.23 -1.33 -3.91
N GLU A 84 -10.88 -0.94 -5.01
CA GLU A 84 -12.09 -1.61 -5.50
C GLU A 84 -11.84 -3.09 -5.82
N ASN A 85 -10.72 -3.41 -6.47
CA ASN A 85 -10.36 -4.79 -6.78
C ASN A 85 -10.17 -5.64 -5.51
N VAL A 86 -9.48 -5.10 -4.51
CA VAL A 86 -9.32 -5.76 -3.20
C VAL A 86 -10.66 -5.94 -2.52
N LEU A 87 -11.50 -4.90 -2.41
CA LEU A 87 -12.82 -5.00 -1.78
C LEU A 87 -13.72 -6.07 -2.41
N ARG A 88 -13.61 -6.28 -3.73
CA ARG A 88 -14.39 -7.31 -4.43
C ARG A 88 -13.91 -8.73 -4.18
N SER A 89 -12.64 -8.93 -3.84
CA SER A 89 -11.98 -10.24 -3.84
C SER A 89 -11.41 -10.67 -2.48
N ALA A 90 -11.33 -9.76 -1.51
CA ALA A 90 -10.81 -10.04 -0.18
C ALA A 90 -11.71 -11.03 0.57
N ASP A 91 -11.09 -12.02 1.20
CA ASP A 91 -11.70 -12.97 2.13
C ASP A 91 -11.60 -12.50 3.60
N ARG A 92 -11.11 -11.28 3.82
CA ARG A 92 -10.81 -10.66 5.11
C ARG A 92 -11.45 -9.28 5.22
N PRO A 93 -11.67 -8.78 6.45
CA PRO A 93 -12.05 -7.39 6.66
C PRO A 93 -11.07 -6.43 5.96
N VAL A 94 -11.61 -5.40 5.31
CA VAL A 94 -10.82 -4.35 4.65
C VAL A 94 -11.18 -3.02 5.28
N LEU A 95 -10.21 -2.37 5.93
CA LEU A 95 -10.33 -1.01 6.43
C LEU A 95 -9.81 -0.04 5.37
N VAL A 96 -10.71 0.78 4.85
CA VAL A 96 -10.36 1.84 3.91
C VAL A 96 -10.46 3.18 4.62
N PHE A 97 -9.36 3.92 4.64
CA PHE A 97 -9.31 5.23 5.30
C PHE A 97 -8.89 6.35 4.33
N PRO A 98 -9.53 7.53 4.40
CA PRO A 98 -9.04 8.71 3.72
C PRO A 98 -7.75 9.19 4.39
N ARG A 99 -6.93 9.98 3.67
CA ARG A 99 -5.82 10.69 4.31
C ARG A 99 -6.39 11.64 5.35
N ALA A 100 -5.88 11.61 6.59
CA ALA A 100 -6.08 12.72 7.51
C ALA A 100 -5.37 13.97 6.94
N GLU A 101 -6.03 15.12 6.98
CA GLU A 101 -5.47 16.39 6.52
C GLU A 101 -4.23 16.78 7.33
#